data_AF-W8CED5-F1
#
_entry.id   AF-W8CED5-F1
#
_cell.length_a   1.000
_cell.length_b   1.000
_cell.length_c   1.000
_cell.angle_alpha   90.00
_cell.angle_beta   90.00
_cell.angle_gamma   90.00
#
_symmetry.space_group_name_H-M   'P 1'
#
loop_
_entity.id
_entity.type
_entity.pdbx_description
1 polymer ?
#
loop_
_entity_poly.entity_id
_entity_poly.type
_entity_poly.pdbx_seq_one_letter_code
_entity_poly.pdbx_strand_id
1 'polypeptide(L)'
;MSLFHLLHNKLITILFVLHLLPPQPTLGASNEYCHYLDGRVFKQICIGLYTATMTAKYMDSKIERLNQYAVYVAEDDPTFYFLAMRISVMHFCKRIQRREGTKFDCLDSGKPEPILLLRADIFCFKYKLDYCEDLVELCELENHRKPNRPTGTKVALLYAMRSILSEAGVGILQPWTKWGLLVLFGVVAWVQKLVFDL
;
A
#
# COMPACT_ATOMS: atom_id res chain seq x y z
N MET A 1 -27.44 -34.12 -25.01
CA MET A 1 -26.16 -33.71 -24.39
C MET A 1 -26.20 -32.20 -24.22
N SER A 2 -26.36 -31.73 -22.98
CA SER A 2 -26.93 -30.41 -22.66
C SER A 2 -25.95 -29.26 -22.86
N LEU A 3 -26.45 -28.16 -23.46
CA LEU A 3 -25.80 -26.86 -23.68
C LEU A 3 -25.06 -26.32 -22.43
N PHE A 4 -25.53 -26.73 -21.24
CA PHE A 4 -24.95 -26.40 -19.94
C PHE A 4 -23.50 -26.90 -19.75
N HIS A 5 -23.15 -28.08 -20.27
CA HIS A 5 -21.78 -28.61 -20.14
C HIS A 5 -20.77 -27.83 -20.99
N LEU A 6 -21.21 -27.31 -22.14
CA LEU A 6 -20.38 -26.50 -23.04
C LEU A 6 -20.07 -25.12 -22.44
N LEU A 7 -21.07 -24.48 -21.82
CA LEU A 7 -20.92 -23.21 -21.12
C LEU A 7 -20.00 -23.34 -19.89
N HIS A 8 -20.16 -24.42 -19.10
CA HIS A 8 -19.36 -24.61 -17.91
C HIS A 8 -17.88 -24.85 -18.23
N ASN A 9 -17.59 -25.64 -19.27
CA ASN A 9 -16.22 -25.95 -19.67
C ASN A 9 -15.51 -24.71 -20.25
N LYS A 10 -16.21 -23.86 -21.01
CA LYS A 10 -15.68 -22.58 -21.52
C LYS A 10 -15.36 -21.61 -20.38
N LEU A 11 -16.20 -21.53 -19.34
CA LEU A 11 -15.99 -20.65 -18.19
C LEU A 11 -14.75 -21.04 -17.36
N ILE A 12 -14.56 -22.35 -17.14
CA ILE A 12 -13.39 -22.89 -16.42
C ILE A 12 -12.11 -22.59 -17.19
N THR A 13 -12.14 -22.70 -18.52
CA THR A 13 -10.98 -22.41 -19.37
C THR A 13 -10.57 -20.93 -19.30
N ILE A 14 -11.53 -20.00 -19.27
CA ILE A 14 -11.26 -18.56 -19.13
C ILE A 14 -10.66 -18.23 -17.75
N LEU A 15 -11.19 -18.83 -16.68
CA LEU A 15 -10.64 -18.69 -15.33
C LEU A 15 -9.20 -19.22 -15.23
N PHE A 16 -8.90 -20.34 -15.89
CA PHE A 16 -7.56 -20.91 -15.94
C PHE A 16 -6.58 -20.02 -16.72
N VAL A 17 -7.01 -19.45 -17.85
CA VAL A 17 -6.20 -18.51 -18.64
C VAL A 17 -5.95 -17.20 -17.85
N LEU A 18 -6.92 -16.73 -17.06
CA LEU A 18 -6.73 -15.56 -16.18
C LEU A 18 -5.71 -15.81 -15.06
N HIS A 19 -5.54 -17.06 -14.60
CA HIS A 19 -4.57 -17.42 -13.56
C HIS A 19 -3.17 -17.72 -14.10
N LEU A 20 -3.06 -17.96 -15.42
CA LEU A 20 -1.79 -18.22 -16.10
C LEU A 20 -1.16 -16.96 -16.71
N LEU A 21 -1.87 -15.82 -16.71
CA LEU A 21 -1.25 -14.56 -17.05
C LEU A 21 -0.19 -14.23 -15.97
N PRO A 22 1.09 -14.13 -16.33
CA PRO A 22 2.11 -13.74 -15.38
C PRO A 22 1.73 -12.38 -14.79
N PRO A 23 1.98 -12.14 -13.49
CA PRO A 23 1.76 -10.83 -12.89
C PRO A 23 2.46 -9.80 -13.77
N GLN A 24 1.73 -8.78 -14.20
CA GLN A 24 2.29 -7.74 -15.04
C GLN A 24 3.57 -7.21 -14.37
N PRO A 25 4.65 -6.98 -15.13
CA PRO A 25 5.88 -6.44 -14.58
C PRO A 25 5.54 -5.11 -13.91
N THR A 26 5.73 -5.06 -12.59
CA THR A 26 5.60 -3.84 -11.80
C THR A 26 6.52 -2.80 -12.41
N LEU A 27 5.93 -1.75 -12.97
CA LEU A 27 6.57 -0.63 -13.66
C LEU A 27 7.83 -0.15 -12.90
N GLY A 28 9.02 -0.60 -13.32
CA GLY A 28 10.34 -0.08 -12.91
C GLY A 28 10.73 -0.07 -11.42
N ALA A 29 9.87 -0.54 -10.52
CA ALA A 29 10.18 -0.65 -9.10
C ALA A 29 11.03 -1.91 -8.86
N SER A 30 12.27 -1.73 -8.39
CA SER A 30 13.12 -2.85 -7.95
C SER A 30 13.69 -2.55 -6.58
N ASN A 31 13.69 -3.56 -5.71
CA ASN A 31 14.33 -3.50 -4.40
C ASN A 31 15.84 -3.25 -4.53
N GLU A 32 16.44 -3.64 -5.67
CA GLU A 32 17.84 -3.38 -6.03
C GLU A 32 18.15 -1.87 -6.12
N TYR A 33 17.16 -1.04 -6.41
CA TYR A 33 17.33 0.41 -6.47
C TYR A 33 17.20 1.09 -5.10
N CYS A 34 16.84 0.36 -4.04
CA CYS A 34 16.64 0.96 -2.73
C CYS A 34 17.93 1.29 -1.97
N HIS A 35 19.12 0.97 -2.49
CA HIS A 35 20.40 1.25 -1.82
C HIS A 35 20.58 2.73 -1.47
N TYR A 36 19.96 3.64 -2.22
CA TYR A 36 20.03 5.08 -1.93
C TYR A 36 19.27 5.50 -0.65
N LEU A 37 18.47 4.62 -0.06
CA LEU A 37 17.78 4.86 1.21
C LEU A 37 18.68 4.58 2.41
N ASP A 38 19.71 3.75 2.25
CA ASP A 38 20.43 3.15 3.36
C ASP A 38 21.29 4.18 4.08
N GLY A 39 21.09 4.28 5.41
CA GLY A 39 21.80 5.24 6.26
C GLY A 39 21.39 6.70 6.06
N ARG A 40 20.48 7.00 5.13
CA ARG A 40 20.04 8.36 4.84
C ARG A 40 18.95 8.80 5.82
N VAL A 41 19.04 10.06 6.26
CA VAL A 41 18.04 10.69 7.13
C VAL A 41 17.02 11.43 6.27
N PHE A 42 15.75 11.18 6.55
CA PHE A 42 14.63 11.84 5.90
C PHE A 42 13.85 12.65 6.92
N LYS A 43 13.54 13.89 6.57
CA LYS A 43 12.76 14.83 7.37
C LYS A 43 11.35 14.93 6.81
N GLN A 44 10.36 14.75 7.66
CA GLN A 44 8.95 14.89 7.34
C GLN A 44 8.67 16.35 7.00
N ILE A 45 8.05 16.58 5.84
CA ILE A 45 7.64 17.90 5.41
C ILE A 45 6.15 18.13 5.66
N CYS A 46 5.30 17.14 5.38
CA CYS A 46 3.84 17.27 5.54
C CYS A 46 3.17 15.89 5.69
N ILE A 47 1.91 15.90 6.14
CA ILE A 47 0.99 14.75 6.12
C ILE A 47 -0.22 15.16 5.31
N GLY A 48 -0.68 14.29 4.42
CA GLY A 48 -1.86 14.52 3.60
C GLY A 48 -2.86 13.37 3.65
N LEU A 49 -4.01 13.60 3.03
CA LEU A 49 -5.07 12.61 2.86
C LEU A 49 -5.20 12.18 1.40
N TYR A 50 -5.30 10.86 1.19
CA TYR A 50 -5.48 10.33 -0.14
C TYR A 50 -6.90 10.62 -0.66
N THR A 51 -7.03 11.45 -1.69
CA THR A 51 -8.34 11.93 -2.16
C THR A 51 -9.03 10.96 -3.12
N ALA A 52 -10.33 11.19 -3.35
CA ALA A 52 -11.10 10.46 -4.37
C ALA A 52 -10.53 10.69 -5.78
N THR A 53 -10.05 11.90 -6.07
CA THR A 53 -9.41 12.24 -7.35
C THR A 53 -8.15 11.41 -7.57
N MET A 54 -7.29 11.27 -6.56
CA MET A 54 -6.10 10.42 -6.64
C MET A 54 -6.46 8.94 -6.83
N THR A 55 -7.49 8.48 -6.13
CA THR A 55 -8.01 7.10 -6.28
C THR A 55 -8.47 6.85 -7.72
N ALA A 56 -9.25 7.76 -8.30
CA ALA A 56 -9.75 7.64 -9.66
C ALA A 56 -8.64 7.75 -10.72
N LYS A 57 -7.64 8.62 -10.50
CA LYS A 57 -6.55 8.86 -11.45
C LYS A 57 -5.55 7.72 -11.51
N TYR A 58 -5.14 7.19 -10.36
CA TYR A 58 -4.03 6.24 -10.27
C TYR A 58 -4.46 4.79 -10.00
N MET A 59 -5.71 4.56 -9.60
CA MET A 59 -6.27 3.22 -9.35
C MET A 59 -5.37 2.33 -8.46
N ASP A 60 -4.68 2.93 -7.50
CA ASP A 60 -3.75 2.22 -6.62
C ASP A 60 -4.50 1.32 -5.64
N SER A 61 -4.50 0.01 -5.94
CA SER A 61 -5.16 -1.02 -5.12
C SER A 61 -4.61 -1.16 -3.70
N LYS A 62 -3.44 -0.58 -3.38
CA LYS A 62 -2.82 -0.68 -2.04
C LYS A 62 -3.21 0.47 -1.09
N ILE A 63 -3.93 1.48 -1.59
CA ILE A 63 -4.38 2.63 -0.80
C ILE A 63 -5.85 2.95 -1.06
N GLU A 64 -6.58 3.27 0.00
CA GLU A 64 -7.98 3.64 -0.05
C GLU A 64 -8.15 5.14 0.14
N ARG A 65 -9.30 5.66 -0.28
CA ARG A 65 -9.68 7.06 -0.03
C ARG A 65 -9.62 7.36 1.47
N LEU A 66 -9.18 8.57 1.81
CA LEU A 66 -8.98 9.08 3.18
C LEU A 66 -7.85 8.40 3.96
N ASN A 67 -7.11 7.46 3.35
CA ASN A 67 -5.88 6.99 3.98
C ASN A 67 -4.89 8.13 4.08
N GLN A 68 -4.26 8.25 5.24
CA GLN A 68 -3.15 9.19 5.44
C GLN A 68 -1.90 8.71 4.74
N TYR A 69 -1.12 9.67 4.27
CA TYR A 69 0.25 9.47 3.83
C TYR A 69 1.13 10.60 4.38
N ALA A 70 2.39 10.31 4.62
CA ALA A 70 3.38 11.28 5.07
C ALA A 70 4.47 11.44 4.00
N VAL A 71 4.85 12.69 3.74
CA VAL A 71 5.91 13.03 2.79
C VAL A 71 7.16 13.39 3.58
N TYR A 72 8.26 12.75 3.22
CA TYR A 72 9.59 13.04 3.74
C TYR A 72 10.52 13.44 2.61
N VAL A 73 11.49 14.29 2.93
CA VAL A 73 12.57 14.68 2.04
C VAL A 73 13.90 14.30 2.67
N ALA A 74 14.85 13.83 1.87
CA ALA A 74 16.20 13.55 2.38
C ALA A 74 16.89 14.84 2.85
N GLU A 75 17.56 14.78 4.02
CA GLU A 75 18.27 15.94 4.57
C GLU A 75 19.54 16.28 3.78
N ASP A 76 20.18 15.28 3.18
CA ASP A 76 21.41 15.43 2.38
C ASP A 76 21.13 15.77 0.91
N ASP A 77 19.91 15.51 0.42
CA ASP A 77 19.52 15.73 -0.99
C ASP A 77 18.04 16.08 -1.10
N PRO A 78 17.67 17.37 -1.21
CA PRO A 78 16.28 17.81 -1.24
C PRO A 78 15.52 17.39 -2.50
N THR A 79 16.19 16.74 -3.46
CA THR A 79 15.57 16.19 -4.68
C THR A 79 15.05 14.77 -4.46
N PHE A 80 15.25 14.17 -3.28
CA PHE A 80 14.79 12.83 -2.98
C PHE A 80 13.65 12.83 -1.98
N TYR A 81 12.49 12.35 -2.47
CA TYR A 81 11.28 12.18 -1.67
C TYR A 81 11.06 10.72 -1.27
N PHE A 82 10.64 10.53 -0.03
CA PHE A 82 10.19 9.27 0.52
C PHE A 82 8.76 9.44 1.04
N LEU A 83 7.82 8.67 0.52
CA LEU A 83 6.42 8.75 0.92
C LEU A 83 6.05 7.50 1.73
N ALA A 84 5.59 7.71 2.96
CA ALA A 84 5.03 6.65 3.78
C ALA A 84 3.51 6.62 3.61
N MET A 85 3.03 5.61 2.90
CA MET A 85 1.62 5.37 2.59
C MET A 85 0.97 4.52 3.69
N ARG A 86 -0.29 4.87 4.03
CA ARG A 86 -1.09 4.32 5.13
C ARG A 86 -0.53 4.68 6.51
N ILE A 87 -1.44 5.05 7.41
CA ILE A 87 -1.07 5.46 8.77
C ILE A 87 -0.23 4.39 9.48
N SER A 88 0.88 4.84 10.06
CA SER A 88 1.82 4.01 10.78
C SER A 88 2.57 4.83 11.81
N VAL A 89 3.33 4.15 12.68
CA VAL A 89 4.23 4.79 13.65
C VAL A 89 5.17 5.81 13.01
N MET A 90 5.52 5.66 11.72
CA MET A 90 6.35 6.62 11.01
C MET A 90 5.73 8.02 10.96
N HIS A 91 4.41 8.14 10.85
CA HIS A 91 3.69 9.42 10.70
C HIS A 91 3.86 10.35 11.92
N PHE A 92 4.31 9.80 13.05
CA PHE A 92 4.56 10.53 14.29
C PHE A 92 6.04 10.93 14.47
N CYS A 93 6.91 10.55 13.53
CA CYS A 93 8.34 10.83 13.54
C CYS A 93 8.68 11.89 12.49
N LYS A 94 9.16 13.06 12.93
CA LYS A 94 9.61 14.15 12.07
C LYS A 94 10.90 13.83 11.34
N ARG A 95 11.75 12.97 11.91
CA ARG A 95 13.00 12.51 11.29
C ARG A 95 13.10 11.01 11.38
N ILE A 96 13.35 10.37 10.25
CA ILE A 96 13.51 8.93 10.14
C ILE A 96 14.81 8.58 9.44
N GLN A 97 15.39 7.43 9.77
CA GLN A 97 16.54 6.87 9.07
C GLN A 97 16.27 5.40 8.78
N ARG A 98 16.55 4.96 7.54
CA ARG A 98 16.47 3.54 7.21
C ARG A 98 17.72 2.83 7.72
N ARG A 99 17.52 1.74 8.47
CA ARG A 99 18.61 0.83 8.85
C ARG A 99 18.85 -0.23 7.80
N GLU A 100 17.88 -1.14 7.63
CA GLU A 100 17.98 -2.27 6.71
C GLU A 100 16.59 -2.75 6.34
N GLY A 101 16.37 -3.05 5.05
CA GLY A 101 15.09 -3.59 4.58
C GLY A 101 13.94 -2.64 4.91
N THR A 102 13.02 -3.05 5.78
CA THR A 102 11.86 -2.27 6.23
C THR A 102 12.00 -1.75 7.66
N LYS A 103 13.20 -1.81 8.25
CA LYS A 103 13.49 -1.31 9.59
C LYS A 103 13.94 0.15 9.51
N PHE A 104 13.34 0.99 10.34
CA PHE A 104 13.64 2.41 10.44
C PHE A 104 13.92 2.78 11.90
N ASP A 105 14.65 3.85 12.10
CA ASP A 105 14.78 4.54 13.39
C ASP A 105 14.14 5.93 13.30
N CYS A 106 13.48 6.32 14.38
CA CYS A 106 12.98 7.66 14.65
C CYS A 106 14.09 8.47 15.34
N LEU A 107 14.38 9.66 14.83
CA LEU A 107 15.49 10.51 15.28
C LEU A 107 15.01 11.81 15.95
N ASP A 108 13.78 11.82 16.44
CA ASP A 108 13.15 12.99 17.06
C ASP A 108 13.60 13.20 18.51
N SER A 109 13.97 12.13 19.20
CA SER A 109 14.52 12.18 20.55
C SER A 109 16.06 12.15 20.51
N GLY A 110 16.70 12.45 21.64
CA GLY A 110 18.17 12.46 21.74
C GLY A 110 18.84 11.08 21.54
N LYS A 111 18.05 10.02 21.34
CA LYS A 111 18.53 8.65 21.05
C LYS A 111 17.69 8.04 19.93
N PRO A 112 18.28 7.27 18.98
CA PRO A 112 17.51 6.59 17.94
C PRO A 112 16.49 5.60 18.51
N GLU A 113 15.22 5.73 18.14
CA GLU A 113 14.13 4.84 18.58
C GLU A 113 13.68 3.94 17.41
N PRO A 114 13.70 2.60 17.54
CA PRO A 114 13.36 1.72 16.44
C PRO A 114 11.86 1.77 16.11
N ILE A 115 11.55 1.87 14.83
CA ILE A 115 10.20 1.87 14.28
C ILE A 115 9.85 0.43 13.86
N LEU A 116 8.83 -0.15 14.48
CA LEU A 116 8.34 -1.49 14.16
C LEU A 116 7.21 -1.46 13.15
N LEU A 117 7.50 -1.89 11.92
CA LEU A 117 6.51 -2.17 10.88
C LEU A 117 6.34 -3.68 10.74
N LEU A 118 5.17 -4.22 11.11
CA LEU A 118 4.92 -5.67 11.07
C LEU A 118 4.94 -6.21 9.63
N ARG A 119 4.48 -5.40 8.68
CA ARG A 119 4.57 -5.70 7.25
C ARG A 119 4.59 -4.41 6.46
N ALA A 120 5.59 -4.25 5.60
CA ALA A 120 5.69 -3.14 4.69
C ALA A 120 6.32 -3.57 3.36
N ASP A 121 5.88 -2.95 2.27
CA ASP A 121 6.53 -3.05 0.97
C ASP A 121 7.19 -1.71 0.66
N ILE A 122 8.41 -1.72 0.12
CA ILE A 122 9.11 -0.52 -0.33
C ILE A 122 9.35 -0.63 -1.83
N PHE A 123 8.96 0.41 -2.57
CA PHE A 123 9.16 0.53 -4.01
C PHE A 123 10.04 1.74 -4.29
N CYS A 124 11.19 1.50 -4.92
CA CYS A 124 12.20 2.51 -5.20
C CYS A 124 12.29 2.76 -6.70
N PHE A 125 12.23 4.04 -7.07
CA PHE A 125 12.25 4.52 -8.44
C PHE A 125 13.45 5.44 -8.66
N LYS A 126 14.13 5.26 -9.80
CA LYS A 126 15.27 6.11 -10.23
C LYS A 126 14.85 7.31 -11.07
N TYR A 127 13.56 7.45 -11.30
CA TYR A 127 12.96 8.50 -12.10
C TYR A 127 11.76 9.08 -11.36
N LYS A 128 11.37 10.29 -11.74
CA LYS A 128 10.19 10.96 -11.23
C LYS A 128 8.92 10.17 -11.56
N LEU A 129 7.99 10.12 -10.62
CA LEU A 129 6.67 9.53 -10.81
C LEU A 129 5.64 10.62 -10.64
N ASP A 130 4.84 10.87 -11.68
CA ASP A 130 3.72 11.83 -11.62
C ASP A 130 2.79 11.55 -10.44
N TYR A 131 2.60 10.27 -10.09
CA TYR A 131 1.86 9.87 -8.89
C TYR A 131 2.40 10.50 -7.60
N CYS A 132 3.72 10.49 -7.45
CA CYS A 132 4.36 11.05 -6.27
C CYS A 132 4.41 12.58 -6.33
N GLU A 133 4.61 13.18 -7.52
CA GLU A 133 4.56 14.63 -7.69
C GLU A 133 3.19 15.18 -7.27
N ASP A 134 2.11 14.57 -7.73
CA ASP A 134 0.74 14.91 -7.37
C ASP A 134 0.48 14.77 -5.87
N LEU A 135 0.98 13.71 -5.23
CA LEU A 135 0.85 13.52 -3.78
C LEU A 135 1.59 14.58 -2.98
N VAL A 136 2.80 14.97 -3.41
CA VAL A 136 3.56 16.04 -2.76
C VAL A 136 2.86 17.38 -2.93
N GLU A 137 2.41 17.69 -4.15
CA GLU A 137 1.68 18.93 -4.46
C GLU A 137 0.40 19.02 -3.61
N LEU A 138 -0.39 17.94 -3.55
CA LEU A 138 -1.59 17.85 -2.72
C LEU A 138 -1.28 18.04 -1.23
N CYS A 139 -0.22 17.40 -0.73
CA CYS A 139 0.16 17.48 0.67
C CYS A 139 0.57 18.91 1.08
N GLU A 140 1.33 19.62 0.23
CA GLU A 140 1.69 21.02 0.45
C GLU A 140 0.45 21.92 0.45
N LEU A 141 -0.49 21.70 -0.49
CA LEU A 141 -1.76 22.44 -0.55
C LEU A 141 -2.61 22.26 0.71
N GLU A 142 -2.79 21.01 1.17
CA GLU A 142 -3.56 20.70 2.39
C GLU A 142 -2.93 21.30 3.65
N ASN A 143 -1.62 21.52 3.64
CA ASN A 143 -0.87 22.13 4.75
C ASN A 143 -0.68 23.65 4.59
N HIS A 144 -1.48 24.32 3.73
CA HIS A 144 -1.44 25.76 3.47
C HIS A 144 -0.07 26.31 3.02
N ARG A 145 0.70 25.47 2.33
CA ARG A 145 1.98 25.88 1.74
C ARG A 145 1.83 26.12 0.25
N LYS A 146 2.79 26.85 -0.31
CA LYS A 146 2.84 27.06 -1.75
C LYS A 146 3.16 25.71 -2.40
N PRO A 147 2.33 25.22 -3.35
CA PRO A 147 2.60 23.97 -4.03
C PRO A 147 3.99 24.06 -4.69
N ASN A 148 4.90 23.23 -4.20
CA ASN A 148 6.21 23.06 -4.80
C ASN A 148 6.17 21.73 -5.53
N ARG A 149 6.23 21.76 -6.87
CA ARG A 149 6.38 20.52 -7.60
C ARG A 149 7.79 20.02 -7.36
N PRO A 150 7.93 18.81 -6.78
CA PRO A 150 9.26 18.26 -6.55
C PRO A 150 9.97 18.14 -7.90
N THR A 151 11.10 18.82 -8.07
CA THR A 151 12.02 18.62 -9.20
C THR A 151 12.85 17.34 -9.03
N GLY A 152 12.42 16.48 -8.11
CA GLY A 152 13.12 15.30 -7.66
C GLY A 152 13.30 14.26 -8.75
N THR A 153 14.48 13.65 -8.82
CA THR A 153 14.76 12.58 -9.79
C THR A 153 14.50 11.19 -9.20
N LYS A 154 14.48 11.06 -7.87
CA LYS A 154 14.34 9.78 -7.17
C LYS A 154 13.18 9.85 -6.20
N VAL A 155 12.41 8.76 -6.14
CA VAL A 155 11.30 8.64 -5.21
C VAL A 155 11.23 7.22 -4.67
N ALA A 156 10.90 7.11 -3.39
CA ALA A 156 10.60 5.84 -2.74
C ALA A 156 9.20 5.88 -2.10
N LEU A 157 8.43 4.82 -2.32
CA LEU A 157 7.11 4.62 -1.73
C LEU A 157 7.18 3.47 -0.73
N LEU A 158 6.76 3.70 0.51
CA LEU A 158 6.56 2.65 1.50
C LEU A 158 5.08 2.45 1.74
N TYR A 159 4.58 1.23 1.61
CA TYR A 159 3.22 0.88 2.00
C TYR A 159 3.23 0.11 3.32
N ALA A 160 2.76 0.74 4.39
CA ALA A 160 2.60 0.08 5.69
C ALA A 160 1.36 -0.82 5.66
N MET A 161 1.54 -2.09 5.27
CA MET A 161 0.44 -3.04 5.17
C MET A 161 -0.12 -3.43 6.54
N ARG A 162 0.74 -3.54 7.55
CA ARG A 162 0.36 -3.90 8.91
C ARG A 162 1.19 -3.09 9.91
N SER A 163 0.50 -2.29 10.72
CA SER A 163 1.08 -1.51 11.81
C SER A 163 0.17 -1.61 13.03
N ILE A 164 0.72 -1.48 14.23
CA ILE A 164 -0.04 -1.54 15.50
C ILE A 164 -1.17 -0.48 15.50
N LEU A 165 -0.93 0.67 14.88
CA LEU A 165 -1.91 1.75 14.73
C LEU A 165 -3.01 1.44 13.69
N SER A 166 -2.67 0.77 12.59
CA SER A 166 -3.63 0.37 11.54
C SER A 166 -4.61 -0.69 12.06
N GLU A 167 -4.17 -1.58 12.95
CA GLU A 167 -5.02 -2.60 13.56
C GLU A 167 -6.04 -2.03 14.56
N ALA A 168 -5.76 -0.88 15.19
CA ALA A 168 -6.69 -0.24 16.10
C ALA A 168 -7.93 0.35 15.40
N GLY A 169 -7.84 0.63 14.08
CA GLY A 169 -8.92 1.23 13.29
C GLY A 169 -9.75 0.26 12.45
N VAL A 170 -9.28 -0.98 12.26
CA VAL A 170 -9.99 -1.99 11.48
C VAL A 170 -10.51 -3.06 12.43
N GLY A 171 -11.80 -2.96 12.78
CA GLY A 171 -12.53 -4.04 13.43
C GLY A 171 -12.23 -5.35 12.68
N ILE A 172 -11.58 -6.27 13.38
CA ILE A 172 -10.97 -7.48 12.82
C ILE A 172 -12.07 -8.34 12.17
N LEU A 173 -12.24 -8.22 10.85
CA LEU A 173 -12.87 -9.28 10.08
C LEU A 173 -11.81 -10.38 9.89
N GLN A 174 -11.72 -11.24 10.89
CA GLN A 174 -10.75 -12.34 11.00
C GLN A 174 -10.82 -13.24 9.75
N PRO A 175 -9.70 -13.86 9.29
CA PRO A 175 -9.65 -14.77 8.14
C PRO A 175 -10.62 -15.97 8.23
N TRP A 176 -11.07 -16.28 9.44
CA TRP A 176 -12.04 -17.33 9.78
C TRP A 176 -13.43 -17.07 9.20
N THR A 177 -13.75 -15.83 8.80
CA THR A 177 -15.04 -15.48 8.17
C THR A 177 -15.21 -16.10 6.78
N LYS A 178 -14.12 -16.32 6.02
CA LYS A 178 -14.20 -17.00 4.72
C LYS A 178 -14.56 -18.47 4.84
N TRP A 179 -13.97 -19.17 5.82
CA TRP A 179 -14.33 -20.55 6.12
C TRP A 179 -15.72 -20.66 6.74
N GLY A 180 -16.08 -19.72 7.63
CA GLY A 180 -17.43 -19.64 8.20
C GLY A 180 -18.51 -19.49 7.12
N LEU A 181 -18.30 -18.61 6.14
CA LEU A 181 -19.23 -18.45 5.02
C LEU A 181 -19.32 -19.72 4.16
N LEU A 182 -18.20 -20.38 3.84
CA LEU A 182 -18.21 -21.63 3.07
C LEU A 182 -18.93 -22.78 3.80
N VAL A 183 -18.75 -22.90 5.12
CA VAL A 183 -19.49 -23.87 5.94
C VAL A 183 -20.98 -23.54 5.95
N LEU A 184 -21.34 -22.26 6.09
CA LEU A 184 -22.73 -21.82 6.10
C LEU A 184 -23.42 -22.09 4.75
N PHE A 185 -22.74 -21.82 3.62
CA PHE A 185 -23.22 -22.19 2.29
C PHE A 185 -23.34 -23.70 2.11
N GLY A 186 -22.37 -24.48 2.62
CA GLY A 186 -22.43 -25.94 2.59
C GLY A 186 -23.60 -26.52 3.37
N VAL A 187 -23.88 -25.98 4.57
CA VAL A 187 -25.03 -26.38 5.40
C VAL A 187 -26.34 -26.01 4.73
N VAL A 188 -26.48 -24.79 4.20
CA VAL A 188 -27.69 -24.36 3.48
C VAL A 188 -27.95 -25.23 2.26
N ALA A 189 -26.92 -25.55 1.46
CA ALA A 189 -27.06 -26.44 0.31
C ALA A 189 -27.46 -27.87 0.72
N TRP A 190 -26.92 -28.37 1.84
CA TRP A 190 -27.27 -29.70 2.37
C TRP A 190 -28.71 -29.77 2.89
N VAL A 191 -29.16 -28.74 3.61
CA VAL A 191 -30.55 -28.63 4.09
C VAL A 191 -31.53 -28.50 2.93
N GLN A 192 -31.22 -27.69 1.90
CA GLN A 192 -32.05 -27.59 0.70
C GLN A 192 -32.19 -28.93 -0.01
N LYS A 193 -31.12 -29.72 -0.10
CA LYS A 193 -31.17 -31.05 -0.70
C LYS A 193 -32.09 -32.00 0.08
N LEU A 194 -32.01 -31.99 1.41
CA LEU A 194 -32.86 -32.83 2.27
C LEU A 194 -34.35 -32.45 2.24
N VAL A 195 -34.67 -31.17 2.04
CA VAL A 195 -36.06 -30.70 1.97
C VAL A 195 -36.70 -30.96 0.61
N PHE A 196 -35.92 -31.03 -0.47
CA PHE A 196 -36.43 -31.27 -1.83
C PHE A 196 -36.41 -32.75 -2.27
N ASP A 197 -35.70 -33.63 -1.56
CA ASP A 197 -35.67 -35.09 -1.80
C ASP A 197 -36.68 -35.87 -0.91
N LEU A 198 -37.70 -35.19 -0.34
CA LEU A 198 -38.74 -35.75 0.53
C LEU A 198 -40.15 -35.59 -0.07
#